data_AF-A0A942SJ23-F1
#
_entry.id   AF-A0A942SJ23-F1
#
_cell.length_a   1.000
_cell.length_b   1.000
_cell.length_c   1.000
_cell.angle_alpha   90.00
_cell.angle_beta   90.00
_cell.angle_gamma   90.00
#
_symmetry.space_group_name_H-M   'P 1'
#
loop_
_entity.id
_entity.type
_entity.pdbx_description
1 polymer ?
#
loop_
_entity_poly.entity_id
_entity_poly.type
_entity_poly.pdbx_seq_one_letter_code
_entity_poly.pdbx_strand_id
1 'polypeptide(L)' 'MEIITIYLLFGFVISGLLMIIADFHPWKLFAIVCIAWLPFFFLGTMLSAFIDVKKISNKANI' A
#
# COMPACT_ATOMS: atom_id res chain seq x y z
N MET A 1 24.59 8.08 -4.53
CA MET A 1 24.00 8.88 -5.63
C MET A 1 23.26 8.00 -6.62
N GLU A 2 23.83 6.87 -7.06
CA GLU A 2 23.24 6.00 -8.09
C GLU A 2 21.91 5.33 -7.69
N ILE A 3 21.81 4.85 -6.45
CA ILE A 3 20.58 4.20 -5.95
C ILE A 3 19.38 5.15 -5.98
N ILE A 4 19.58 6.40 -5.56
CA ILE A 4 18.54 7.44 -5.55
C ILE A 4 18.08 7.73 -6.98
N THR A 5 19.02 7.82 -7.92
CA THR A 5 18.72 8.01 -9.35
C THR A 5 17.91 6.85 -9.93
N ILE A 6 18.22 5.61 -9.55
CA ILE A 6 17.45 4.43 -9.98
C ILE A 6 16.01 4.50 -9.45
N TYR A 7 15.81 4.84 -8.18
CA TYR A 7 14.46 5.01 -7.62
C TYR A 7 13.68 6.14 -8.29
N LEU A 8 14.32 7.26 -8.60
CA LEU A 8 13.72 8.37 -9.33
C LEU A 8 13.29 7.96 -10.74
N LEU A 9 14.15 7.23 -11.47
CA LEU A 9 13.85 6.73 -12.80
C LEU A 9 12.64 5.77 -12.75
N PHE A 10 12.65 4.83 -11.80
CA PHE A 10 11.57 3.87 -11.64
C PHE A 10 10.24 4.55 -11.29
N GLY A 11 10.28 5.52 -10.37
CA GLY A 11 9.12 6.32 -9.99
C GLY A 11 8.55 7.14 -11.16
N PHE A 12 9.41 7.73 -11.99
CA PHE A 12 9.00 8.47 -13.18
C PHE A 12 8.32 7.57 -14.21
N VAL A 13 8.90 6.40 -14.50
CA VAL A 13 8.33 5.44 -15.46
C VAL A 13 6.97 4.93 -14.98
N ILE A 14 6.84 4.58 -13.69
CA ILE A 14 5.56 4.15 -13.12
C ILE A 14 4.52 5.28 -13.21
N SER A 15 4.90 6.51 -12.87
CA SER A 15 3.99 7.66 -12.90
C SER A 15 3.47 7.93 -14.32
N GLY A 16 4.34 7.86 -15.34
CA GLY A 16 3.96 8.02 -16.74
C GLY A 16 2.99 6.92 -17.22
N LEU A 17 3.25 5.66 -16.85
CA LEU A 17 2.35 4.55 -17.15
C LEU A 17 0.97 4.74 -16.52
N LEU A 18 0.92 5.15 -15.25
CA LEU A 18 -0.33 5.46 -14.57
C LEU A 18 -1.07 6.64 -15.25
N MET A 19 -0.37 7.67 -15.68
CA MET A 19 -1.00 8.81 -16.36
C MET A 19 -1.64 8.40 -17.70
N ILE A 20 -0.93 7.60 -18.50
CA ILE A 20 -1.45 7.06 -19.76
C ILE A 20 -2.71 6.22 -19.51
N ILE A 21 -2.68 5.30 -18.55
CA ILE A 21 -3.85 4.45 -18.27
C ILE A 21 -5.03 5.30 -17.76
N ALA A 22 -4.77 6.45 -17.10
CA ALA A 22 -5.80 7.35 -16.58
C ALA A 22 -6.55 8.08 -17.69
N ASP A 23 -5.81 8.53 -18.71
CA ASP A 23 -6.41 9.18 -19.87
C ASP A 23 -7.28 8.21 -20.69
N PHE A 24 -6.86 6.94 -20.82
CA PHE A 24 -7.61 5.97 -21.61
C PHE A 24 -8.82 5.40 -20.85
N HIS A 25 -8.67 4.95 -19.60
CA HIS A 25 -9.75 4.35 -18.81
C HIS A 25 -9.56 4.66 -17.31
N PRO A 26 -10.03 5.83 -16.82
CA PRO A 26 -9.78 6.27 -15.44
C PRO A 26 -10.33 5.29 -14.40
N TRP A 27 -11.46 4.64 -14.72
CA TRP A 27 -12.10 3.64 -13.87
C TRP A 27 -11.27 2.37 -13.66
N LYS A 28 -10.46 1.96 -14.65
CA LYS A 28 -9.59 0.78 -14.51
C LYS A 28 -8.42 1.04 -13.57
N LEU A 29 -7.85 2.24 -13.59
CA LEU A 29 -6.79 2.61 -12.63
C LEU A 29 -7.29 2.67 -11.21
N PHE A 30 -8.45 3.30 -11.01
CA PHE A 30 -9.06 3.34 -9.69
C PHE A 30 -9.26 1.93 -9.15
N ALA A 31 -9.77 1.01 -9.97
CA ALA A 31 -9.91 -0.40 -9.61
C ALA A 31 -8.55 -1.05 -9.27
N ILE A 32 -7.50 -0.85 -10.07
CA ILE A 32 -6.17 -1.43 -9.80
C ILE A 32 -5.58 -0.89 -8.50
N VAL A 33 -5.67 0.42 -8.25
CA VAL A 33 -5.19 1.04 -7.01
C VAL A 33 -5.97 0.51 -5.81
N CYS A 34 -7.30 0.41 -5.90
CA CYS A 34 -8.12 -0.19 -4.84
C CYS A 34 -7.75 -1.66 -4.58
N ILE A 35 -7.52 -2.46 -5.64
CA ILE A 35 -7.11 -3.86 -5.51
C ILE A 35 -5.71 -3.98 -4.89
N ALA A 36 -4.76 -3.14 -5.29
CA ALA A 36 -3.42 -3.12 -4.72
C ALA A 36 -3.42 -2.68 -3.25
N TRP A 37 -4.40 -1.88 -2.83
CA TRP A 37 -4.53 -1.40 -1.45
C TRP A 37 -5.21 -2.40 -0.51
N LEU A 38 -6.06 -3.29 -1.02
CA LEU A 38 -6.77 -4.31 -0.24
C LEU A 38 -5.83 -5.16 0.65
N PRO A 39 -4.72 -5.74 0.13
CA PRO A 39 -3.78 -6.51 0.94
C PRO A 39 -3.18 -5.70 2.10
N PHE A 40 -2.84 -4.43 1.86
CA PHE A 40 -2.28 -3.55 2.89
C PHE A 40 -3.31 -3.24 3.98
N PHE A 41 -4.57 -3.05 3.60
CA PHE A 41 -5.66 -2.86 4.55
C PHE A 41 -5.86 -4.10 5.43
N PHE A 42 -5.83 -5.30 4.84
CA PHE A 42 -5.90 -6.56 5.60
C PHE A 42 -4.70 -6.75 6.54
N LEU A 43 -3.48 -6.48 6.08
CA LEU A 43 -2.28 -6.53 6.93
C LEU A 43 -2.36 -5.54 8.10
N GLY A 44 -2.81 -4.31 7.85
CA GLY A 44 -2.96 -3.29 8.88
C GLY A 44 -3.99 -3.66 9.95
N THR A 45 -5.15 -4.17 9.53
CA THR A 45 -6.20 -4.64 10.46
C THR A 45 -5.76 -5.86 11.26
N MET A 46 -5.08 -6.83 10.64
CA MET A 46 -4.51 -7.97 11.35
C MET A 46 -3.49 -7.53 12.39
N LEU A 47 -2.52 -6.68 12.01
CA LEU A 47 -1.53 -6.13 12.94
C LEU A 47 -2.18 -5.39 14.10
N SER A 48 -3.19 -4.57 13.83
CA SER A 48 -3.94 -3.87 14.86
C SER A 48 -4.62 -4.85 15.82
N ALA A 49 -5.26 -5.90 15.31
CA ALA A 49 -5.90 -6.92 16.13
C ALA A 49 -4.90 -7.68 17.02
N PHE A 50 -3.72 -8.01 16.48
CA PHE A 50 -2.66 -8.65 17.27
C PHE A 50 -2.11 -7.73 18.38
N ILE A 51 -1.96 -6.44 18.10
CA ILE A 51 -1.54 -5.45 19.11
C ILE A 51 -2.59 -5.34 20.21
N ASP A 52 -3.87 -5.33 19.87
CA ASP A 52 -4.97 -5.23 20.83
C ASP A 52 -5.04 -6.48 21.72
N VAL A 53 -4.98 -7.68 21.14
CA VAL A 53 -4.94 -8.95 21.88
C VAL A 53 -3.72 -9.01 22.81
N LYS A 54 -2.56 -8.54 22.36
CA LYS A 54 -1.35 -8.47 23.18
C LYS A 54 -1.51 -7.48 24.35
N LYS A 55 -2.20 -6.36 24.12
CA LYS A 55 -2.50 -5.35 25.15
C LYS A 55 -3.51 -5.87 26.19
N ILE A 56 -4.52 -6.63 25.76
CA ILE A 56 -5.50 -7.28 26.64
C ILE A 56 -4.84 -8.39 27.45
N SER A 57 -4.03 -9.25 26.82
CA SER A 57 -3.28 -10.32 27.49
C SER A 57 -2.31 -9.78 28.54
N ASN A 58 -1.60 -8.68 28.25
CA ASN A 58 -0.69 -8.05 29.20
C ASN A 58 -1.42 -7.40 30.39
N LYS A 59 -2.67 -6.95 30.20
CA LYS A 59 -3.54 -6.46 31.29
C LYS A 59 -4.11 -7.58 32.16
N ALA A 60 -4.34 -8.76 31.59
CA ALA A 60 -4.91 -9.92 32.29
C ALA A 60 -3.85 -10.77 33.02
N ASN A 61 -2.57 -10.60 32.69
CA ASN A 61 -1.43 -11.28 33.33
C ASN A 61 -0.88 -10.51 34.56
N ILE A 62 -1.70 -9.66 35.18
CA ILE A 62 -1.42 -8.91 36.42
C ILE A 62 -2.45 -9.32 37.46
#